data_AF-A0A4Q9VAM3-F1
#
_entry.id   AF-A0A4Q9VAM3-F1
#
_cell.length_a   1.000
_cell.length_b   1.000
_cell.length_c   1.000
_cell.angle_alpha   90.00
_cell.angle_beta   90.00
_cell.angle_gamma   90.00
#
_symmetry.space_group_name_H-M   'P 1'
#
loop_
_entity.id
_entity.type
_entity.pdbx_description
1 polymer ?
#
loop_
_entity_poly.entity_id
_entity_poly.type
_entity_poly.pdbx_seq_one_letter_code
_entity_poly.pdbx_strand_id
1 'polypeptide(L)'
;MFGISDIPKFLLAFFLVLPVISILHEAGHVFFAWLMGAKKIRIIVGTGKSIFRYGIIEVRQYYFWYGFCAFENIERKEKFANILIFLGGVLFNLLSTIAVILLIQNEVLKAGMFTYQFTYFSMYYVFFALLPMIYPGGHYSDGKVILELLKNRDEIIKERTYCVEWKNDEQKWHVLNHQNKFIESFKNEEDALQKARDIAKQNRPSRIIMKKNDKKKEVQNYPRTPL
;
A
#
# COMPACT_ATOMS: atom_id res chain seq x y z
N MET A 1 -14.22 -26.88 -23.34
CA MET A 1 -15.42 -26.03 -23.17
C MET A 1 -15.77 -26.05 -21.69
N PHE A 2 -16.12 -24.89 -21.11
CA PHE A 2 -16.45 -24.77 -19.69
C PHE A 2 -17.80 -25.47 -19.43
N GLY A 3 -17.81 -26.50 -18.58
CA GLY A 3 -19.01 -27.25 -18.22
C GLY A 3 -19.56 -26.86 -16.84
N ILE A 4 -20.78 -27.29 -16.54
CA ILE A 4 -21.40 -27.09 -15.20
C ILE A 4 -20.55 -27.75 -14.10
N SER A 5 -19.88 -28.86 -14.42
CA SER A 5 -18.94 -29.55 -13.53
C SER A 5 -17.65 -28.75 -13.23
N ASP A 6 -17.39 -27.67 -13.96
CA ASP A 6 -16.26 -26.77 -13.71
C ASP A 6 -16.61 -25.60 -12.79
N ILE A 7 -17.90 -25.38 -12.49
CA ILE A 7 -18.35 -24.32 -11.57
C ILE A 7 -17.71 -24.46 -10.18
N PRO A 8 -17.70 -25.64 -9.53
CA PRO A 8 -17.04 -25.77 -8.22
C PRO A 8 -15.54 -25.47 -8.27
N LYS A 9 -14.89 -25.85 -9.38
CA LYS A 9 -13.46 -25.61 -9.60
C LYS A 9 -13.14 -24.13 -9.82
N PHE A 10 -14.05 -23.43 -10.50
CA PHE A 10 -13.99 -21.98 -10.68
C PHE A 10 -14.19 -21.23 -9.36
N LEU A 11 -15.17 -21.64 -8.55
CA LEU A 11 -15.38 -21.06 -7.22
C LEU A 11 -14.16 -21.28 -6.32
N LEU A 12 -13.57 -22.47 -6.35
CA LEU A 12 -12.33 -22.74 -5.60
C LEU A 12 -11.18 -21.84 -6.07
N ALA A 13 -11.02 -21.61 -7.36
CA ALA A 13 -10.03 -20.66 -7.85
C ALA A 13 -10.26 -19.24 -7.30
N PHE A 14 -11.51 -18.80 -7.31
CA PHE A 14 -11.88 -17.45 -6.92
C PHE A 14 -11.75 -17.21 -5.41
N PHE A 15 -12.17 -18.17 -4.59
CA PHE A 15 -12.20 -18.02 -3.13
C PHE A 15 -10.96 -18.57 -2.42
N LEU A 16 -10.09 -19.33 -3.10
CA LEU A 16 -8.86 -19.87 -2.49
C LEU A 16 -7.61 -19.40 -3.24
N VAL A 17 -7.53 -19.66 -4.54
CA VAL A 17 -6.30 -19.40 -5.31
C VAL A 17 -6.02 -17.90 -5.43
N LEU A 18 -7.02 -17.09 -5.77
CA LEU A 18 -6.85 -15.63 -5.91
C LEU A 18 -6.45 -14.95 -4.58
N PRO A 19 -7.09 -15.23 -3.42
CA PRO A 19 -6.63 -14.71 -2.14
C PRO A 19 -5.18 -15.08 -1.81
N VAL A 20 -4.77 -16.33 -2.08
CA VAL A 20 -3.39 -16.78 -1.83
C VAL A 20 -2.40 -15.99 -2.70
N ILE A 21 -2.71 -15.78 -3.97
CA ILE A 21 -1.88 -14.98 -4.89
C ILE A 21 -1.83 -13.52 -4.45
N SER A 22 -2.96 -12.95 -4.03
CA SER A 22 -3.01 -11.57 -3.54
C SER A 22 -2.19 -11.40 -2.26
N ILE A 23 -2.31 -12.32 -1.30
CA ILE A 23 -1.48 -12.31 -0.08
C ILE A 23 0.01 -12.39 -0.42
N LEU A 24 0.37 -13.24 -1.38
CA LEU A 24 1.75 -13.41 -1.81
C LEU A 24 2.30 -12.15 -2.49
N HIS A 25 1.49 -11.48 -3.29
CA HIS A 25 1.81 -10.17 -3.87
C HIS A 25 2.03 -9.12 -2.77
N GLU A 26 1.10 -8.98 -1.83
CA GLU A 26 1.23 -8.02 -0.74
C GLU A 26 2.42 -8.34 0.18
N ALA A 27 2.73 -9.63 0.38
CA ALA A 27 3.91 -10.06 1.12
C ALA A 27 5.21 -9.57 0.48
N GLY A 28 5.28 -9.52 -0.86
CA GLY A 28 6.41 -8.94 -1.56
C GLY A 28 6.59 -7.45 -1.27
N HIS A 29 5.51 -6.67 -1.28
CA HIS A 29 5.57 -5.27 -0.88
C HIS A 29 6.03 -5.12 0.57
N VAL A 30 5.49 -5.93 1.48
CA VAL A 30 5.87 -5.92 2.90
C VAL A 30 7.34 -6.23 3.09
N PHE A 31 7.85 -7.26 2.41
CA PHE A 31 9.24 -7.68 2.51
C PHE A 31 10.19 -6.53 2.17
N PHE A 32 9.98 -5.87 1.03
CA PHE A 32 10.82 -4.75 0.62
C PHE A 32 10.57 -3.50 1.46
N ALA A 33 9.32 -3.22 1.88
CA ALA A 33 9.04 -2.08 2.77
C ALA A 33 9.77 -2.24 4.11
N TRP A 34 9.74 -3.44 4.69
CA TRP A 34 10.46 -3.78 5.91
C TRP A 34 11.98 -3.66 5.72
N LEU A 35 12.53 -4.17 4.61
CA LEU A 35 13.95 -4.05 4.28
C LEU A 35 14.41 -2.60 4.16
N MET A 36 13.52 -1.69 3.74
CA MET A 36 13.78 -0.24 3.62
C MET A 36 13.48 0.54 4.91
N GLY A 37 13.17 -0.15 6.02
CA GLY A 37 12.97 0.44 7.34
C GLY A 37 11.57 1.01 7.59
N ALA A 38 10.55 0.57 6.83
CA ALA A 38 9.18 1.02 7.05
C ALA A 38 8.64 0.55 8.41
N LYS A 39 7.82 1.39 9.05
CA LYS A 39 7.21 1.14 10.36
C LYS A 39 5.70 0.94 10.21
N LYS A 40 5.10 0.25 11.19
CA LYS A 40 3.65 -0.01 11.24
C LYS A 40 3.07 -0.58 9.94
N ILE A 41 3.75 -1.59 9.40
CA ILE A 41 3.32 -2.29 8.19
C ILE A 41 2.04 -3.07 8.49
N ARG A 42 1.06 -2.99 7.59
CA ARG A 42 -0.21 -3.68 7.63
C ARG A 42 -0.55 -4.25 6.26
N ILE A 43 -0.93 -5.52 6.23
CA ILE A 43 -1.50 -6.22 5.08
C ILE A 43 -3.01 -6.26 5.31
N ILE A 44 -3.77 -5.71 4.39
CA ILE A 44 -5.22 -5.73 4.38
C ILE A 44 -5.66 -6.61 3.22
N VAL A 45 -6.37 -7.68 3.50
CA VAL A 45 -6.91 -8.61 2.49
C VAL A 45 -8.41 -8.39 2.40
N GLY A 46 -8.84 -7.81 1.29
CA GLY A 46 -10.22 -7.54 0.96
C GLY A 46 -10.68 -6.10 1.12
N THR A 47 -11.97 -5.91 0.86
CA THR A 47 -12.69 -4.63 1.04
C THR A 47 -13.88 -4.81 1.99
N GLY A 48 -14.49 -3.71 2.41
CA GLY A 48 -15.62 -3.70 3.34
C GLY A 48 -15.21 -3.68 4.82
N LYS A 49 -16.08 -4.16 5.71
CA LYS A 49 -15.81 -4.16 7.16
C LYS A 49 -14.72 -5.18 7.50
N SER A 50 -13.88 -4.85 8.49
CA SER A 50 -12.91 -5.79 9.04
C SER A 50 -13.65 -6.92 9.76
N ILE A 51 -13.35 -8.17 9.37
CA ILE A 51 -13.86 -9.38 10.03
C ILE A 51 -12.85 -9.83 11.07
N PHE A 52 -11.57 -9.81 10.69
CA PHE A 52 -10.50 -10.36 11.50
C PHE A 52 -9.28 -9.45 11.42
N ARG A 53 -8.61 -9.26 12.55
CA ARG A 53 -7.36 -8.52 12.62
C ARG A 53 -6.43 -9.19 13.60
N TYR A 54 -5.27 -9.62 13.11
CA TYR A 54 -4.24 -10.26 13.92
C TYR A 54 -2.85 -9.80 13.47
N GLY A 55 -2.14 -9.15 14.40
CA GLY A 55 -0.82 -8.58 14.14
C GLY A 55 -0.84 -7.59 12.97
N ILE A 56 -0.05 -7.89 11.94
CA ILE A 56 0.05 -7.07 10.72
C ILE A 56 -1.06 -7.38 9.70
N ILE A 57 -1.85 -8.44 9.88
CA ILE A 57 -2.85 -8.90 8.90
C ILE A 57 -4.25 -8.45 9.32
N GLU A 58 -4.99 -7.85 8.39
CA GLU A 58 -6.40 -7.49 8.51
C GLU A 58 -7.18 -8.13 7.36
N VAL A 59 -8.15 -8.99 7.67
CA VAL A 59 -9.03 -9.61 6.69
C VAL A 59 -10.40 -8.94 6.73
N ARG A 60 -10.92 -8.59 5.55
CA ARG A 60 -12.21 -7.88 5.37
C ARG A 60 -13.24 -8.76 4.68
N GLN A 61 -14.49 -8.31 4.71
CA GLN A 61 -15.66 -9.04 4.17
C GLN A 61 -15.47 -9.59 2.76
N TYR A 62 -14.94 -8.78 1.85
CA TYR A 62 -14.70 -9.17 0.47
C TYR A 62 -13.21 -9.49 0.25
N TYR A 63 -12.67 -10.44 1.02
CA TYR A 63 -11.25 -10.85 1.00
C TYR A 63 -10.75 -11.31 -0.37
N PHE A 64 -11.63 -11.79 -1.23
CA PHE A 64 -11.33 -12.30 -2.57
C PHE A 64 -11.22 -11.19 -3.64
N TRP A 65 -11.47 -9.93 -3.29
CA TRP A 65 -11.57 -8.85 -4.26
C TRP A 65 -10.23 -8.16 -4.54
N TYR A 66 -9.61 -7.54 -3.53
CA TYR A 66 -8.27 -6.93 -3.61
C TYR A 66 -7.51 -7.07 -2.29
N GLY A 67 -6.19 -7.07 -2.35
CA GLY A 67 -5.29 -7.01 -1.20
C GLY A 67 -4.45 -5.73 -1.26
N PHE A 68 -3.98 -5.28 -0.10
CA PHE A 68 -3.52 -3.92 0.13
C PHE A 68 -2.43 -3.87 1.20
N CYS A 69 -1.27 -3.29 0.88
CA CYS A 69 -0.22 -3.02 1.85
C CYS A 69 -0.20 -1.54 2.25
N ALA A 70 -0.28 -1.29 3.55
CA ALA A 70 -0.14 0.03 4.15
C ALA A 70 1.08 0.08 5.07
N PHE A 71 1.96 1.04 4.87
CA PHE A 71 3.14 1.24 5.70
C PHE A 71 3.39 2.72 5.95
N GLU A 72 4.00 3.02 7.10
CA GLU A 72 4.30 4.38 7.56
C GLU A 72 5.83 4.57 7.67
N ASN A 73 6.29 5.82 7.58
CA ASN A 73 7.65 6.21 7.97
C ASN A 73 8.77 5.34 7.36
N ILE A 74 8.88 5.29 6.03
CA ILE A 74 10.03 4.67 5.35
C ILE A 74 11.29 5.47 5.65
N GLU A 75 12.32 4.80 6.19
CA GLU A 75 13.61 5.40 6.51
C GLU A 75 14.41 5.71 5.23
N ARG A 76 14.47 4.76 4.28
CA ARG A 76 15.13 4.94 2.98
C ARG A 76 14.15 5.47 1.93
N LYS A 77 14.08 6.79 1.79
CA LYS A 77 13.17 7.48 0.86
C LYS A 77 13.70 7.60 -0.58
N GLU A 78 14.79 6.90 -0.90
CA GLU A 78 15.39 6.95 -2.23
C GLU A 78 14.46 6.39 -3.31
N LYS A 79 14.61 6.91 -4.54
CA LYS A 79 13.85 6.45 -5.71
C LYS A 79 13.96 4.95 -5.89
N PHE A 80 15.16 4.39 -5.78
CA PHE A 80 15.40 2.96 -5.97
C PHE A 80 14.71 2.10 -4.90
N ALA A 81 14.75 2.53 -3.63
CA ALA A 81 14.05 1.87 -2.54
C ALA A 81 12.54 1.78 -2.81
N ASN A 82 11.93 2.87 -3.27
CA ASN A 82 10.50 2.87 -3.62
C ASN A 82 10.20 1.98 -4.83
N ILE A 83 11.03 2.01 -5.87
CA ILE A 83 10.88 1.10 -7.02
C ILE A 83 10.89 -0.36 -6.55
N LEU A 84 11.82 -0.75 -5.68
CA LEU A 84 11.87 -2.12 -5.13
C LEU A 84 10.62 -2.46 -4.32
N ILE A 85 10.12 -1.54 -3.50
CA ILE A 85 8.87 -1.75 -2.74
C ILE A 85 7.72 -2.05 -3.70
N PHE A 86 7.50 -1.23 -4.73
CA PHE A 86 6.41 -1.44 -5.70
C PHE A 86 6.66 -2.62 -6.64
N LEU A 87 7.91 -3.00 -6.89
CA LEU A 87 8.24 -4.20 -7.67
C LEU A 87 8.11 -5.48 -6.83
N GLY A 88 8.07 -5.36 -5.50
CA GLY A 88 8.08 -6.48 -4.57
C GLY A 88 7.00 -7.52 -4.81
N GLY A 89 5.75 -7.10 -4.98
CA GLY A 89 4.65 -8.04 -5.20
C GLY A 89 4.77 -8.80 -6.52
N VAL A 90 5.17 -8.11 -7.58
CA VAL A 90 5.47 -8.72 -8.87
C VAL A 90 6.59 -9.76 -8.76
N LEU A 91 7.68 -9.42 -8.07
CA LEU A 91 8.79 -10.35 -7.87
C LEU A 91 8.36 -11.58 -7.10
N PHE A 92 7.58 -11.44 -6.04
CA PHE A 92 7.14 -12.56 -5.23
C PHE A 92 6.23 -13.51 -6.01
N ASN A 93 5.27 -12.98 -6.79
CA ASN A 93 4.42 -13.79 -7.65
C ASN A 93 5.19 -14.47 -8.79
N LEU A 94 6.20 -13.80 -9.37
CA LEU A 94 7.05 -14.40 -10.40
C LEU A 94 7.93 -15.52 -9.81
N LEU A 95 8.59 -15.25 -8.69
CA LEU A 95 9.46 -16.21 -8.01
C LEU A 95 8.68 -17.43 -7.54
N SER A 96 7.47 -17.25 -7.01
CA SER A 96 6.62 -18.37 -6.62
C SER A 96 6.14 -19.18 -7.81
N THR A 97 5.81 -18.53 -8.92
CA THR A 97 5.43 -19.20 -10.18
C THR A 97 6.57 -20.08 -10.67
N ILE A 98 7.79 -19.53 -10.71
CA ILE A 98 9.01 -20.27 -11.08
C ILE A 98 9.25 -21.43 -10.11
N ALA A 99 9.12 -21.19 -8.80
CA ALA A 99 9.29 -22.22 -7.79
C ALA A 99 8.29 -23.38 -7.98
N VAL A 100 7.01 -23.09 -8.23
CA VAL A 100 6.00 -24.13 -8.50
C VAL A 100 6.34 -24.92 -9.76
N ILE A 101 6.79 -24.26 -10.84
CA ILE A 101 7.21 -24.94 -12.08
C ILE A 101 8.38 -25.88 -11.79
N LEU A 102 9.41 -25.43 -11.08
CA LEU A 102 10.57 -26.24 -10.73
C LEU A 102 10.19 -27.43 -9.84
N LEU A 103 9.31 -27.23 -8.86
CA LEU A 103 8.83 -28.32 -7.99
C LEU A 103 8.05 -29.39 -8.77
N ILE A 104 7.32 -29.00 -9.81
CA ILE A 104 6.64 -29.96 -10.69
C ILE A 104 7.66 -30.72 -11.55
N GLN A 105 8.63 -30.03 -12.12
CA GLN A 105 9.67 -30.65 -12.96
C GLN A 105 10.54 -31.65 -12.19
N ASN A 106 10.76 -31.41 -10.90
CA ASN A 106 11.50 -32.30 -10.01
C ASN A 106 10.60 -33.35 -9.32
N GLU A 107 9.35 -33.51 -9.75
CA GLU A 107 8.38 -34.48 -9.23
C GLU A 107 8.05 -34.34 -7.73
N VAL A 108 8.45 -33.22 -7.10
CA VAL A 108 8.13 -32.90 -5.70
C VAL A 108 6.66 -32.53 -5.55
N LEU A 109 6.10 -31.86 -6.56
CA LEU A 109 4.67 -31.53 -6.64
C LEU A 109 4.06 -32.18 -7.89
N LYS A 110 2.87 -32.77 -7.74
CA LYS A 110 2.11 -33.26 -8.89
C LYS A 110 1.49 -32.09 -9.64
N ALA A 111 1.65 -32.07 -10.95
CA ALA A 111 0.91 -31.16 -11.81
C ALA A 111 -0.59 -31.44 -11.64
N GLY A 112 -1.35 -30.41 -11.28
CA GLY A 112 -2.78 -30.50 -11.07
C GLY A 112 -3.47 -29.19 -11.35
N MET A 113 -4.77 -29.18 -11.12
CA MET A 113 -5.58 -27.99 -11.36
C MET A 113 -5.12 -26.80 -10.52
N PHE A 114 -4.82 -27.02 -9.23
CA PHE A 114 -4.37 -25.96 -8.34
C PHE A 114 -3.06 -25.33 -8.80
N THR A 115 -2.07 -26.14 -9.18
CA THR A 115 -0.77 -25.63 -9.66
C THR A 115 -0.93 -24.87 -10.97
N TYR A 116 -1.80 -25.34 -11.88
CA TYR A 116 -2.08 -24.65 -13.13
C TYR A 116 -2.82 -23.32 -12.92
N GLN A 117 -3.85 -23.32 -12.07
CA GLN A 117 -4.57 -22.10 -11.71
C GLN A 117 -3.65 -21.10 -11.01
N PHE A 118 -2.83 -21.58 -10.07
CA PHE A 118 -1.89 -20.74 -9.34
C PHE A 118 -0.90 -20.05 -10.27
N THR A 119 -0.22 -20.79 -11.16
CA THR A 119 0.77 -20.21 -12.08
C THR A 119 0.09 -19.27 -13.08
N TYR A 120 -1.06 -19.66 -13.63
CA TYR A 120 -1.79 -18.82 -14.60
C TYR A 120 -2.29 -17.52 -13.98
N PHE A 121 -2.99 -17.59 -12.84
CA PHE A 121 -3.49 -16.39 -12.17
C PHE A 121 -2.37 -15.55 -11.56
N SER A 122 -1.24 -16.12 -11.16
CA SER A 122 -0.08 -15.35 -10.69
C SER A 122 0.51 -14.52 -11.83
N MET A 123 0.66 -15.11 -13.03
CA MET A 123 1.12 -14.38 -14.21
C MET A 123 0.11 -13.31 -14.65
N TYR A 124 -1.19 -13.63 -14.59
CA TYR A 124 -2.25 -12.65 -14.81
C TYR A 124 -2.14 -11.48 -13.83
N TYR A 125 -1.96 -11.75 -12.53
CA TYR A 125 -1.80 -10.72 -11.49
C TYR A 125 -0.58 -9.84 -11.75
N VAL A 126 0.56 -10.45 -12.10
CA VAL A 126 1.80 -9.74 -12.48
C VAL A 126 1.57 -8.80 -13.65
N PHE A 127 0.87 -9.25 -14.69
CA PHE A 127 0.57 -8.43 -15.85
C PHE A 127 -0.21 -7.16 -15.47
N PHE A 128 -1.29 -7.31 -14.69
CA PHE A 128 -2.12 -6.17 -14.27
C PHE A 128 -1.44 -5.27 -13.24
N ALA A 129 -0.59 -5.82 -12.37
CA ALA A 129 0.22 -5.04 -11.45
C ALA A 129 1.21 -4.13 -12.20
N LEU A 130 1.87 -4.67 -13.24
CA LEU A 130 2.83 -3.92 -14.07
C LEU A 130 2.18 -3.00 -15.11
N LEU A 131 0.92 -3.23 -15.48
CA LEU A 131 0.22 -2.39 -16.44
C LEU A 131 0.08 -0.97 -15.86
N PRO A 132 0.66 0.08 -16.47
CA PRO A 132 0.64 1.42 -15.89
C PRO A 132 -0.74 2.06 -16.05
N MET A 133 -1.59 1.95 -15.03
CA MET A 133 -2.97 2.41 -15.04
C MET A 133 -3.33 3.20 -13.79
N ILE A 134 -4.41 3.98 -13.91
CA ILE A 134 -5.05 4.68 -12.80
C ILE A 134 -6.36 3.95 -12.51
N TYR A 135 -6.51 3.44 -11.29
CA TYR A 135 -7.74 2.76 -10.87
C TYR A 135 -8.88 3.75 -10.63
N PRO A 136 -10.14 3.29 -10.77
CA PRO A 136 -11.31 4.05 -10.33
C PRO A 136 -11.19 4.39 -8.84
N GLY A 137 -10.95 5.67 -8.53
CA GLY A 137 -10.55 6.13 -7.19
C GLY A 137 -9.29 7.01 -7.17
N GLY A 138 -8.59 7.09 -8.32
CA GLY A 138 -7.39 7.94 -8.47
C GLY A 138 -6.09 7.27 -8.01
N HIS A 139 -6.15 5.99 -7.62
CA HIS A 139 -5.00 5.20 -7.23
C HIS A 139 -4.19 4.75 -8.44
N TYR A 140 -2.88 4.53 -8.26
CA TYR A 140 -1.98 4.09 -9.33
C TYR A 140 -1.66 2.61 -9.13
N SER A 141 -1.58 1.85 -10.23
CA SER A 141 -0.99 0.51 -10.20
C SER A 141 0.51 0.57 -9.86
N ASP A 142 1.08 -0.57 -9.45
CA ASP A 142 2.51 -0.69 -9.15
C ASP A 142 3.37 -0.23 -10.34
N GLY A 143 3.04 -0.72 -11.53
CA GLY A 143 3.70 -0.35 -12.78
C GLY A 143 3.60 1.14 -13.09
N LYS A 144 2.47 1.79 -12.77
CA LYS A 144 2.32 3.23 -12.93
C LYS A 144 3.24 3.99 -11.98
N VAL A 145 3.33 3.57 -10.72
CA VAL A 145 4.25 4.18 -9.75
C VAL A 145 5.69 4.02 -10.21
N ILE A 146 6.10 2.80 -10.58
CA ILE A 146 7.45 2.52 -11.08
C ILE A 146 7.77 3.39 -12.30
N LEU A 147 6.85 3.49 -13.27
CA LEU A 147 7.04 4.29 -14.48
C LEU A 147 7.23 5.79 -14.18
N GLU A 148 6.42 6.36 -13.28
CA GLU A 148 6.55 7.77 -12.91
C GLU A 148 7.87 8.03 -12.16
N LEU A 149 8.29 7.10 -11.28
CA LEU A 149 9.60 7.18 -10.62
C LEU A 149 10.73 7.12 -11.65
N LEU A 150 10.68 6.19 -12.61
CA LEU A 150 11.67 6.11 -13.69
C LEU A 150 11.76 7.42 -14.49
N LYS A 151 10.64 8.12 -14.68
CA LYS A 151 10.55 9.46 -15.29
C LYS A 151 10.97 10.62 -14.36
N ASN A 152 11.58 10.33 -13.20
CA ASN A 152 12.03 11.31 -12.20
C ASN A 152 10.91 12.17 -11.60
N ARG A 153 9.67 11.68 -11.59
CA ARG A 153 8.53 12.36 -10.97
C ARG A 153 8.35 11.93 -9.52
N ASP A 154 9.38 12.17 -8.70
CA ASP A 154 9.42 11.73 -7.30
C ASP A 154 8.31 12.35 -6.43
N GLU A 155 7.64 13.39 -6.91
CA GLU A 155 6.49 14.02 -6.25
C GLU A 155 5.36 13.03 -5.95
N ILE A 156 5.23 11.96 -6.73
CA ILE A 156 4.20 10.93 -6.54
C ILE A 156 4.41 10.06 -5.29
N ILE A 157 5.62 10.07 -4.72
CA ILE A 157 5.98 9.34 -3.49
C ILE A 157 6.35 10.26 -2.33
N LYS A 158 6.54 11.57 -2.57
CA LYS A 158 6.92 12.52 -1.52
C LYS A 158 5.77 12.71 -0.53
N GLU A 159 6.01 12.30 0.71
CA GLU A 159 5.13 12.53 1.85
C GLU A 159 4.98 14.03 2.17
N ARG A 160 3.75 14.54 2.11
CA ARG A 160 3.45 15.95 2.40
C ARG A 160 3.36 16.17 3.91
N THR A 161 4.22 17.03 4.46
CA THR A 161 4.23 17.31 5.89
C THR A 161 3.49 18.61 6.20
N TYR A 162 2.36 18.53 6.87
CA TYR A 162 1.65 19.70 7.40
C TYR A 162 2.13 19.98 8.82
N CYS A 163 2.34 21.26 9.15
CA CYS A 163 2.87 21.65 10.44
C CYS A 163 1.85 22.49 11.21
N VAL A 164 1.65 22.18 12.48
CA VAL A 164 0.85 23.00 13.41
C VAL A 164 1.79 23.58 14.44
N GLU A 165 2.05 24.89 14.37
CA GLU A 165 3.06 25.57 15.18
C GLU A 165 2.43 26.62 16.09
N TRP A 166 2.81 26.61 17.37
CA TRP A 166 2.42 27.67 18.29
C TRP A 166 3.33 28.89 18.13
N LYS A 167 2.74 30.06 17.85
CA LYS A 167 3.45 31.34 17.80
C LYS A 167 3.22 32.12 19.10
N ASN A 168 4.29 32.27 19.88
CA ASN A 168 4.26 33.00 21.16
C ASN A 168 3.91 34.47 20.98
N ASP A 169 4.36 35.11 19.90
CA ASP A 169 4.16 36.54 19.64
C ASP A 169 2.68 36.87 19.40
N GLU A 170 1.94 35.96 18.75
CA GLU A 170 0.53 36.15 18.38
C GLU A 170 -0.45 35.43 19.31
N GLN A 171 0.06 34.58 20.22
CA GLN A 171 -0.74 33.69 21.07
C GLN A 171 -1.75 32.84 20.25
N LYS A 172 -1.30 32.32 19.10
CA LYS A 172 -2.11 31.54 18.16
C LYS A 172 -1.36 30.34 17.60
N TRP A 173 -2.12 29.33 17.24
CA TRP A 173 -1.68 28.18 16.45
C TRP A 173 -1.73 28.51 14.98
N HIS A 174 -0.63 28.30 14.26
CA HIS A 174 -0.52 28.46 12.81
C HIS A 174 -0.50 27.08 12.15
N VAL A 175 -1.32 26.91 11.11
CA VAL A 175 -1.28 25.72 10.24
C VAL A 175 -0.48 26.07 9.00
N LEU A 176 0.58 25.31 8.74
CA LEU A 176 1.47 25.46 7.60
C LEU A 176 1.30 24.27 6.64
N ASN A 177 1.39 24.53 5.34
CA ASN A 177 1.36 23.50 4.31
C ASN A 177 2.72 22.78 4.16
N HIS A 178 2.80 21.82 3.24
CA HIS A 178 4.02 21.06 2.94
C HIS A 178 5.19 21.87 2.36
N GLN A 179 4.95 23.13 1.99
CA GLN A 179 5.97 24.09 1.57
C GLN A 179 6.29 25.10 2.70
N ASN A 180 5.86 24.83 3.94
CA ASN A 180 5.92 25.75 5.09
C ASN A 180 5.22 27.10 4.87
N LYS A 181 4.28 27.20 3.92
CA LYS A 181 3.47 28.40 3.74
C LYS A 181 2.30 28.39 4.70
N PHE A 182 2.00 29.56 5.26
CA PHE A 182 0.85 29.79 6.12
C PHE A 182 -0.46 29.46 5.39
N ILE A 183 -1.35 28.71 6.05
CA ILE A 183 -2.70 28.42 5.60
C ILE A 183 -3.69 29.24 6.43
N GLU A 184 -3.71 29.02 7.73
CA GLU A 184 -4.71 29.59 8.63
C GLU A 184 -4.21 29.58 10.09
N SER A 185 -4.78 30.44 10.95
CA SER A 185 -4.45 30.50 12.37
C SER A 185 -5.67 30.33 13.26
N PHE A 186 -5.47 29.70 14.41
CA PHE A 186 -6.53 29.38 15.37
C PHE A 186 -6.09 29.72 16.79
N LYS A 187 -7.04 30.04 17.67
CA LYS A 187 -6.76 30.24 19.10
C LYS A 187 -6.61 28.90 19.83
N ASN A 188 -7.41 27.91 19.44
CA ASN A 188 -7.42 26.59 20.06
C ASN A 188 -6.51 25.62 19.29
N GLU A 189 -5.83 24.74 20.03
CA GLU A 189 -4.98 23.69 19.46
C GLU A 189 -5.80 22.70 18.63
N GLU A 190 -6.96 22.30 19.15
CA GLU A 190 -7.81 21.27 18.54
C GLU A 190 -8.38 21.70 17.19
N ASP A 191 -8.78 22.97 17.05
CA ASP A 191 -9.28 23.53 15.79
C ASP A 191 -8.18 23.56 14.71
N ALA A 192 -6.96 23.96 15.09
CA ALA A 192 -5.80 23.94 14.19
C ALA A 192 -5.44 22.51 13.76
N LEU A 193 -5.47 21.56 14.69
CA LEU A 193 -5.25 20.15 14.39
C LEU A 193 -6.35 19.59 13.50
N GLN A 194 -7.61 19.94 13.71
CA GLN A 194 -8.71 19.47 12.89
C GLN A 194 -8.59 19.98 11.45
N LYS A 195 -8.25 21.26 11.27
CA LYS A 195 -7.96 21.82 9.93
C LYS A 195 -6.81 21.09 9.26
N ALA A 196 -5.71 20.84 9.98
CA ALA A 196 -4.58 20.10 9.46
C ALA A 196 -4.95 18.65 9.09
N ARG A 197 -5.79 17.97 9.88
CA ARG A 197 -6.32 16.62 9.60
C ARG A 197 -7.14 16.59 8.32
N ASP A 198 -8.03 17.55 8.11
CA ASP A 198 -8.89 17.58 6.94
C ASP A 198 -8.07 17.76 5.65
N ILE A 199 -7.10 18.68 5.66
CA ILE A 199 -6.23 18.92 4.51
C ILE A 199 -5.30 17.73 4.27
N ALA A 200 -4.66 17.21 5.33
CA ALA A 200 -3.74 16.09 5.22
C ALA A 200 -4.45 14.82 4.70
N LYS A 201 -5.66 14.53 5.19
CA LYS A 201 -6.47 13.38 4.77
C LYS A 201 -6.78 13.40 3.27
N GLN A 202 -6.98 14.57 2.68
CA GLN A 202 -7.23 14.74 1.24
C GLN A 202 -5.96 14.64 0.39
N ASN A 203 -4.78 14.79 0.97
CA ASN A 203 -3.50 14.96 0.27
C ASN A 203 -2.49 13.84 0.60
N ARG A 204 -2.94 12.58 0.65
CA ARG A 204 -2.10 11.42 0.98
C ARG A 204 -1.06 11.12 -0.11
N PRO A 205 0.14 10.60 0.23
CA PRO A 205 0.66 10.37 1.58
C PRO A 205 0.99 11.69 2.30
N SER A 206 0.59 11.82 3.55
CA SER A 206 0.80 13.04 4.33
C SER A 206 0.94 12.77 5.82
N ARG A 207 1.57 13.70 6.55
CA ARG A 207 1.69 13.63 8.01
C ARG A 207 1.54 14.99 8.64
N ILE A 208 1.17 15.00 9.91
CA ILE A 208 1.00 16.20 10.72
C ILE A 208 2.06 16.20 11.82
N ILE A 209 2.86 17.27 11.85
CA ILE A 209 3.83 17.54 12.90
C ILE A 209 3.36 18.75 13.69
N MET A 210 3.29 18.61 15.01
CA MET A 210 3.06 19.73 15.90
C MET A 210 4.39 20.25 16.44
N LYS A 211 4.54 21.58 16.49
CA LYS A 211 5.68 22.27 17.06
C LYS A 211 5.23 23.21 18.17
N LYS A 212 5.82 23.04 19.36
CA LYS A 212 5.61 23.95 20.50
C LYS A 212 6.89 24.00 21.32
N ASN A 213 7.45 25.20 21.52
CA ASN A 213 8.67 25.44 22.31
C ASN A 213 9.82 24.50 21.90
N ASP A 214 10.17 24.51 20.61
CA ASP A 214 11.20 23.66 19.96
C ASP A 214 10.98 22.15 19.99
N LYS A 215 9.94 21.66 20.68
CA LYS A 215 9.56 20.24 20.63
C LYS A 215 8.73 19.97 19.38
N LYS A 216 9.18 19.00 18.59
CA LYS A 216 8.45 18.44 17.44
C LYS A 216 7.80 17.13 17.85
N LYS A 217 6.49 17.00 17.65
CA LYS A 217 5.74 15.77 17.90
C LYS A 217 4.95 15.39 16.65
N GLU A 218 5.12 14.16 16.18
CA GLU A 218 4.23 13.60 15.15
C GLU A 218 2.86 13.35 15.78
N VAL A 219 1.82 14.00 15.25
CA VAL A 219 0.45 13.88 15.76
C VAL A 219 -0.28 12.75 15.04
N GLN A 220 -0.18 12.75 13.71
CA GLN A 220 -0.91 11.80 12.88
C GLN A 220 -0.19 11.59 11.55
N ASN A 221 -0.02 10.34 11.15
CA ASN A 221 0.43 9.96 9.82
C ASN A 221 -0.79 9.44 9.03
N TYR A 222 -0.99 9.99 7.85
CA TYR A 222 -1.87 9.44 6.83
C TYR A 222 -0.98 8.77 5.80
N PRO A 223 -0.70 7.47 5.97
CA PRO A 223 0.04 6.74 4.97
C PRO A 223 -0.70 6.86 3.64
N ARG A 224 0.01 6.60 2.55
CA ARG A 224 -0.63 6.45 1.25
C ARG A 224 -1.82 5.51 1.47
N THR A 225 -3.04 5.97 1.16
CA THR A 225 -4.20 5.07 1.23
C THR A 225 -3.77 3.86 0.44
N PRO A 226 -3.82 2.66 1.03
CA PRO A 226 -3.47 1.50 0.25
C PRO A 226 -4.35 1.51 -0.99
N LEU A 227 -3.67 1.26 -2.12
CA LEU A 227 -4.07 0.51 -3.31
C LEU A 227 -5.58 0.33 -3.56
#